data_AF-A0AAW4N781-F1
#
_entry.id   AF-A0AAW4N781-F1
#
_cell.length_a   1.000
_cell.length_b   1.000
_cell.length_c   1.000
_cell.angle_alpha   90.00
_cell.angle_beta   90.00
_cell.angle_gamma   90.00
#
_symmetry.space_group_name_H-M   'P 1'
#
loop_
_entity.id
_entity.type
_entity.pdbx_description
1 polymer ?
#
loop_
_entity_poly.entity_id
_entity_poly.type
_entity_poly.pdbx_seq_one_letter_code
_entity_poly.pdbx_strand_id
1 'polypeptide(L)'
;MDFTSDMNLHSPSGYAMPFELPESSPLNITLGYGKQVHPKTKEEFFHHGVDFMVGKDTWLKALATGVVSGIGSDVNRGFNITVNYKNYSQGANGSYDVVYSHIHHSLCNFGKSVKAGDNIAVCDGLLHVEVHYNGREVNPLEFLTMLRDNLLVMEQKQMEGNNPEIATLDFDVKTPYDEHQQEIDQMYQRFFGRYMTDLFMNRYRVPENTEGALRDVLKEGAESGAYYEHAPSMLNPLGLGVRSYGIIGRIQTLLTHDFLNYLALMHGVFLSSMSELEKKKLLTGL
;
A
#
# COMPACT_ATOMS: atom_id res chain seq x y z
N MET A 1 15.72 -4.92 -11.69
CA MET A 1 14.75 -5.04 -12.79
C MET A 1 13.53 -4.29 -12.35
N ASP A 2 12.97 -3.41 -13.18
CA ASP A 2 11.78 -2.64 -12.78
C ASP A 2 10.53 -3.52 -12.84
N PHE A 3 9.66 -3.40 -11.84
CA PHE A 3 8.43 -4.20 -11.72
C PHE A 3 7.42 -3.80 -12.81
N THR A 4 6.88 -4.77 -13.55
CA THR A 4 5.92 -4.54 -14.66
C THR A 4 4.56 -5.20 -14.37
N SER A 5 3.49 -4.80 -15.07
CA SER A 5 2.15 -5.38 -14.87
C SER A 5 2.10 -6.91 -15.01
N ASP A 6 2.94 -7.47 -15.89
CA ASP A 6 3.03 -8.91 -16.17
C ASP A 6 3.66 -9.71 -15.00
N MET A 7 4.25 -8.99 -14.04
CA MET A 7 4.82 -9.53 -12.82
C MET A 7 3.79 -9.61 -11.70
N ASN A 8 2.56 -9.11 -11.88
CA ASN A 8 1.53 -9.27 -10.87
C ASN A 8 1.16 -10.76 -10.71
N LEU A 9 1.39 -11.33 -9.53
CA LEU A 9 1.12 -12.75 -9.28
C LEU A 9 -0.38 -12.96 -9.09
N HIS A 10 -1.00 -13.79 -9.94
CA HIS A 10 -2.38 -14.22 -9.77
C HIS A 10 -2.45 -15.64 -9.18
N SER A 11 -3.13 -15.77 -8.05
CA SER A 11 -3.22 -17.02 -7.26
C SER A 11 -4.68 -17.45 -7.02
N PRO A 12 -5.07 -18.69 -7.39
CA PRO A 12 -6.42 -19.21 -7.14
C PRO A 12 -6.77 -19.36 -5.67
N SER A 13 -5.79 -19.63 -4.80
CA SER A 13 -6.02 -19.74 -3.35
C SER A 13 -6.00 -18.40 -2.61
N GLY A 14 -5.85 -17.28 -3.32
CA GLY A 14 -5.57 -15.99 -2.70
C GLY A 14 -4.11 -15.81 -2.31
N TYR A 15 -3.87 -14.91 -1.35
CA TYR A 15 -2.54 -14.44 -0.96
C TYR A 15 -2.36 -14.53 0.56
N ALA A 16 -1.12 -14.56 1.03
CA ALA A 16 -0.77 -14.44 2.44
C ALA A 16 0.63 -13.83 2.59
N MET A 17 0.90 -13.22 3.74
CA MET A 17 2.25 -12.78 4.11
C MET A 17 3.06 -13.98 4.67
N PRO A 18 4.40 -13.97 4.54
CA PRO A 18 5.25 -15.12 4.90
C PRO A 18 5.21 -15.43 6.40
N PHE A 19 4.95 -14.44 7.25
CA PHE A 19 4.80 -14.58 8.68
C PHE A 19 3.92 -13.46 9.21
N GLU A 20 3.41 -13.64 10.43
CA GLU A 20 2.61 -12.64 11.14
C GLU A 20 3.49 -11.86 12.11
N LEU A 21 3.24 -10.57 12.22
CA LEU A 21 3.80 -9.73 13.27
C LEU A 21 2.71 -9.51 14.34
N PRO A 22 3.06 -9.56 15.64
CA PRO A 22 2.18 -9.04 16.68
C PRO A 22 1.86 -7.57 16.40
N GLU A 23 0.62 -7.13 16.66
CA GLU A 23 0.16 -5.74 16.40
C GLU A 23 1.08 -4.65 16.97
N SER A 24 1.79 -4.96 18.06
CA SER A 24 2.70 -4.04 18.75
C SER A 24 4.15 -4.04 18.23
N SER A 25 4.50 -4.92 17.28
CA SER A 25 5.88 -5.14 16.85
C SER A 25 6.09 -4.67 15.41
N PRO A 26 6.97 -3.68 15.15
CA PRO A 26 7.27 -3.25 13.80
C PRO A 26 8.05 -4.33 13.03
N LEU A 27 7.89 -4.35 11.71
CA LEU A 27 8.72 -5.16 10.83
C LEU A 27 10.19 -4.78 10.99
N ASN A 28 11.02 -5.73 11.37
CA ASN A 28 12.44 -5.50 11.60
C ASN A 28 13.28 -6.13 10.49
N ILE A 29 13.75 -5.29 9.57
CA ILE A 29 14.66 -5.67 8.48
C ILE A 29 16.08 -5.42 8.96
N THR A 30 16.85 -6.49 9.13
CA THR A 30 18.25 -6.39 9.57
C THR A 30 19.19 -6.08 8.40
N LEU A 31 18.88 -6.56 7.21
CA LEU A 31 19.64 -6.30 6.00
C LEU A 31 18.73 -6.26 4.77
N GLY A 32 18.78 -5.14 4.05
CA GLY A 32 17.98 -4.93 2.84
C GLY A 32 18.64 -5.49 1.58
N TYR A 33 17.84 -5.67 0.54
CA TYR A 33 18.29 -6.07 -0.80
C TYR A 33 19.15 -4.98 -1.45
N GLY A 34 20.15 -5.38 -2.23
CA GLY A 34 20.98 -4.49 -3.04
C GLY A 34 22.40 -4.28 -2.50
N LYS A 35 23.05 -3.20 -2.94
CA LYS A 35 24.43 -2.88 -2.51
C LYS A 35 24.45 -2.49 -1.03
N GLN A 36 25.31 -3.15 -0.26
CA GLN A 36 25.52 -2.93 1.16
C GLN A 36 27.01 -2.72 1.44
N VAL A 37 27.31 -2.07 2.56
CA VAL A 37 28.70 -1.84 3.02
C VAL A 37 28.91 -2.62 4.31
N HIS A 38 29.89 -3.52 4.31
CA HIS A 38 30.17 -4.33 5.48
C HIS A 38 30.67 -3.42 6.65
N PRO A 39 30.07 -3.48 7.84
CA PRO A 39 30.33 -2.49 8.90
C PRO A 39 31.78 -2.50 9.40
N LYS A 40 32.41 -3.68 9.44
CA LYS A 40 33.82 -3.87 9.88
C LYS A 40 34.85 -3.65 8.78
N THR A 41 34.75 -4.37 7.65
CA THR A 41 35.74 -4.31 6.55
C THR A 41 35.59 -3.10 5.64
N LYS A 42 34.43 -2.41 5.66
CA LYS A 42 34.07 -1.31 4.76
C LYS A 42 34.01 -1.68 3.27
N GLU A 43 34.07 -2.97 2.95
CA GLU A 43 33.94 -3.46 1.59
C GLU A 43 32.48 -3.44 1.16
N GLU A 44 32.26 -3.10 -0.12
CA GLU A 44 30.95 -3.20 -0.75
C GLU A 44 30.65 -4.67 -1.10
N PHE A 45 29.45 -5.11 -0.78
CA PHE A 45 28.92 -6.39 -1.24
C PHE A 45 27.48 -6.22 -1.71
N PHE A 46 26.97 -7.17 -2.48
CA PHE A 46 25.57 -7.17 -2.91
C PHE A 46 24.79 -8.21 -2.10
N HIS A 47 23.72 -7.77 -1.44
CA HIS A 47 22.82 -8.65 -0.71
C HIS A 47 21.66 -9.07 -1.63
N HIS A 48 21.62 -10.36 -1.96
CA HIS A 48 20.71 -10.97 -2.95
C HIS A 48 19.31 -11.27 -2.40
N GLY A 49 19.02 -10.85 -1.18
CA GLY A 49 17.75 -11.09 -0.51
C GLY A 49 17.42 -10.01 0.51
N VAL A 50 16.49 -10.32 1.41
CA VAL A 50 16.13 -9.47 2.55
C VAL A 50 16.15 -10.32 3.79
N ASP A 51 16.77 -9.79 4.84
CA ASP A 51 16.84 -10.43 6.14
C ASP A 51 15.83 -9.81 7.10
N PHE A 52 14.98 -10.66 7.65
CA PHE A 52 14.00 -10.31 8.66
C PHE A 52 14.39 -10.90 10.01
N MET A 53 14.37 -10.07 11.05
CA MET A 53 14.40 -10.56 12.42
C MET A 53 13.00 -11.07 12.76
N VAL A 54 12.90 -12.36 13.08
CA VAL A 54 11.65 -13.04 13.43
C VAL A 54 11.72 -13.57 14.85
N GLY A 55 10.56 -13.67 15.51
CA GLY A 55 10.46 -14.30 16.81
C GLY A 55 10.86 -15.77 16.77
N LYS A 56 11.13 -16.33 17.94
CA LYS A 56 11.32 -17.78 18.08
C LYS A 56 10.02 -18.51 17.73
N ASP A 57 10.15 -19.67 17.07
CA ASP A 57 9.05 -20.55 16.70
C ASP A 57 8.01 -19.86 15.78
N THR A 58 8.44 -18.88 14.98
CA THR A 58 7.56 -18.17 14.03
C THR A 58 7.16 -19.10 12.88
N TRP A 59 5.86 -19.23 12.61
CA TRP A 59 5.39 -19.98 11.45
C TRP A 59 5.72 -19.27 10.15
N LEU A 60 6.33 -20.00 9.21
CA LEU A 60 6.47 -19.59 7.82
C LEU A 60 5.27 -20.10 7.02
N LYS A 61 4.59 -19.19 6.34
CA LYS A 61 3.40 -19.46 5.52
C LYS A 61 3.70 -19.40 4.03
N ALA A 62 3.03 -20.25 3.26
CA ALA A 62 3.00 -20.15 1.82
C ALA A 62 2.24 -18.88 1.39
N LEU A 63 2.80 -18.16 0.42
CA LEU A 63 2.32 -16.83 0.01
C LEU A 63 1.12 -16.90 -0.94
N ALA A 64 1.01 -17.99 -1.70
CA ALA A 64 0.07 -18.17 -2.79
C ALA A 64 -0.08 -19.67 -3.12
N THR A 65 -0.87 -20.01 -4.13
CA THR A 65 -0.89 -21.36 -4.70
C THR A 65 0.48 -21.68 -5.30
N GLY A 66 1.13 -22.73 -4.81
CA GLY A 66 2.48 -23.08 -5.26
C GLY A 66 2.83 -24.55 -5.03
N VAL A 67 4.07 -24.90 -5.38
CA VAL A 67 4.66 -26.20 -5.10
C VAL A 67 6.02 -26.02 -4.45
N VAL A 68 6.33 -26.83 -3.44
CA VAL A 68 7.68 -26.87 -2.86
C VAL A 68 8.62 -27.47 -3.91
N SER A 69 9.47 -26.64 -4.50
CA SER A 69 10.34 -26.97 -5.64
C SER A 69 11.80 -27.18 -5.23
N GLY A 70 12.15 -26.96 -3.97
CA GLY A 70 13.50 -27.19 -3.48
C GLY A 70 13.53 -27.31 -1.96
N ILE A 71 14.34 -28.25 -1.45
CA ILE A 71 14.71 -28.35 -0.05
C ILE A 71 16.20 -28.66 -0.01
N GLY A 72 16.95 -27.86 0.73
CA GLY A 72 18.41 -27.97 0.80
C GLY A 72 18.95 -27.56 2.15
N SER A 73 20.22 -27.86 2.38
CA SER A 73 20.96 -27.35 3.51
C SER A 73 22.38 -27.02 3.07
N ASP A 74 22.84 -25.82 3.39
CA ASP A 74 24.22 -25.37 3.14
C ASP A 74 24.77 -24.63 4.36
N VAL A 75 26.10 -24.57 4.47
CA VAL A 75 26.81 -23.94 5.60
C VAL A 75 26.46 -22.46 5.73
N ASN A 76 26.28 -21.75 4.61
CA ASN A 76 26.01 -20.31 4.62
C ASN A 76 24.52 -19.98 4.74
N ARG A 77 23.65 -20.76 4.09
CA ARG A 77 22.19 -20.51 4.05
C ARG A 77 21.40 -21.27 5.12
N GLY A 78 22.04 -22.17 5.85
CA GLY A 78 21.36 -23.10 6.75
C GLY A 78 20.39 -24.01 5.98
N PHE A 79 19.36 -24.50 6.66
CA PHE A 79 18.26 -25.20 6.01
C PHE A 79 17.43 -24.22 5.18
N ASN A 80 17.15 -24.57 3.92
CA ASN A 80 16.43 -23.73 2.99
C ASN A 80 15.30 -24.49 2.30
N ILE A 81 14.24 -23.75 1.97
CA ILE A 81 13.06 -24.24 1.27
C ILE A 81 12.78 -23.27 0.12
N THR A 82 12.55 -23.82 -1.07
CA THR A 82 12.12 -23.06 -2.24
C THR A 82 10.68 -23.42 -2.57
N VAL A 83 9.84 -22.41 -2.75
CA VAL A 83 8.46 -22.57 -3.22
C VAL A 83 8.32 -21.86 -4.56
N ASN A 84 7.88 -22.62 -5.57
CA ASN A 84 7.52 -22.08 -6.87
C ASN A 84 6.04 -21.68 -6.86
N TYR A 85 5.78 -20.39 -7.07
CA TYR A 85 4.46 -19.81 -7.26
C TYR A 85 4.25 -19.49 -8.74
N LYS A 86 3.56 -20.37 -9.44
CA LYS A 86 3.16 -20.14 -10.83
C LYS A 86 2.12 -19.03 -10.90
N ASN A 87 2.21 -18.17 -11.90
CA ASN A 87 1.18 -17.18 -12.20
C ASN A 87 0.02 -17.85 -12.95
N TYR A 88 -1.20 -17.74 -12.40
CA TYR A 88 -2.40 -18.36 -12.96
C TYR A 88 -3.25 -17.41 -13.82
N SER A 89 -2.74 -16.23 -14.18
CA SER A 89 -3.40 -15.35 -15.15
C SER A 89 -3.47 -15.99 -16.54
N GLN A 90 -4.53 -15.69 -17.30
CA GLN A 90 -4.70 -16.26 -18.64
C GLN A 90 -3.58 -15.81 -19.57
N GLY A 91 -2.90 -16.79 -20.19
CA GLY A 91 -1.75 -16.53 -21.07
C GLY A 91 -0.44 -16.20 -20.35
N ALA A 92 -0.42 -16.20 -19.01
CA ALA A 92 0.80 -15.98 -18.26
C ALA A 92 1.69 -17.23 -18.25
N ASN A 93 2.97 -17.04 -18.57
CA ASN A 93 4.03 -18.04 -18.41
C ASN A 93 5.04 -17.64 -17.33
N GLY A 94 4.64 -16.74 -16.42
CA GLY A 94 5.48 -16.31 -15.29
C GLY A 94 5.41 -17.27 -14.10
N SER A 95 6.52 -17.44 -13.41
CA SER A 95 6.56 -18.03 -12.07
C SER A 95 7.57 -17.32 -11.18
N TYR A 96 7.26 -17.31 -9.89
CA TYR A 96 8.15 -16.86 -8.85
C TYR A 96 8.75 -18.04 -8.12
N ASP A 97 10.07 -18.11 -8.04
CA ASP A 97 10.78 -18.98 -7.10
C ASP A 97 11.16 -18.14 -5.88
N VAL A 98 10.56 -18.47 -4.74
CA VAL A 98 10.86 -17.81 -3.47
C VAL A 98 11.65 -18.77 -2.62
N VAL A 99 12.86 -18.34 -2.25
CA VAL A 99 13.79 -19.12 -1.43
C VAL A 99 13.77 -18.55 -0.03
N TYR A 100 13.49 -19.41 0.94
CA TYR A 100 13.55 -19.08 2.36
C TYR A 100 14.73 -19.82 2.98
N SER A 101 15.62 -19.09 3.65
CA SER A 101 16.84 -19.60 4.28
C SER A 101 16.83 -19.34 5.78
N HIS A 102 17.74 -20.01 6.52
CA HIS A 102 17.77 -20.04 7.99
C HIS A 102 16.52 -20.64 8.63
N ILE A 103 15.90 -21.59 7.94
CA ILE A 103 14.74 -22.32 8.46
C ILE A 103 15.14 -23.22 9.63
N HIS A 104 14.37 -23.17 10.72
CA HIS A 104 14.59 -24.03 11.88
C HIS A 104 14.08 -25.46 11.63
N HIS A 105 12.84 -25.57 11.13
CA HIS A 105 12.21 -26.86 10.87
C HIS A 105 11.25 -26.79 9.67
N SER A 106 11.30 -27.78 8.78
CA SER A 106 10.37 -27.87 7.64
C SER A 106 9.15 -28.72 7.97
N LEU A 107 7.98 -28.28 7.52
CA LEU A 107 6.71 -29.02 7.65
C LEU A 107 6.31 -29.72 6.35
N CYS A 108 7.00 -29.44 5.25
CA CYS A 108 6.65 -29.89 3.91
C CYS A 108 7.80 -30.63 3.23
N ASN A 109 7.45 -31.59 2.38
CA ASN A 109 8.41 -32.30 1.53
C ASN A 109 8.44 -31.70 0.13
N PHE A 110 9.52 -31.98 -0.61
CA PHE A 110 9.63 -31.64 -2.03
C PHE A 110 8.42 -32.17 -2.82
N GLY A 111 7.91 -31.35 -3.73
CA GLY A 111 6.74 -31.65 -4.57
C GLY A 111 5.39 -31.45 -3.88
N LYS A 112 5.36 -31.04 -2.60
CA LYS A 112 4.11 -30.73 -1.90
C LYS A 112 3.46 -29.49 -2.51
N SER A 113 2.21 -29.62 -2.95
CA SER A 113 1.36 -28.47 -3.28
C SER A 113 0.92 -27.74 -2.01
N VAL A 114 0.97 -26.42 -2.05
CA VAL A 114 0.63 -25.52 -0.96
C VAL A 114 -0.34 -24.44 -1.44
N LYS A 115 -1.15 -23.94 -0.53
CA LYS A 115 -2.07 -22.82 -0.72
C LYS A 115 -1.64 -21.63 0.12
N ALA A 116 -2.12 -20.45 -0.23
CA ALA A 116 -1.92 -19.25 0.58
C ALA A 116 -2.32 -19.49 2.04
N GLY A 117 -1.42 -19.16 2.97
CA GLY A 117 -1.63 -19.32 4.40
C GLY A 117 -1.25 -20.68 4.98
N ASP A 118 -0.95 -21.70 4.16
CA ASP A 118 -0.49 -22.99 4.66
C ASP A 118 0.85 -22.83 5.38
N ASN A 119 0.99 -23.39 6.58
CA ASN A 119 2.27 -23.42 7.29
C ASN A 119 3.22 -24.39 6.57
N ILE A 120 4.35 -23.88 6.08
CA ILE A 120 5.35 -24.64 5.33
C ILE A 120 6.62 -24.94 6.14
N ALA A 121 6.93 -24.10 7.13
CA ALA A 121 8.09 -24.25 7.99
C ALA A 121 7.97 -23.46 9.30
N VAL A 122 8.98 -23.59 10.14
CA VAL A 122 9.19 -22.81 11.37
C VAL A 122 10.53 -22.08 11.24
N CYS A 123 10.52 -20.79 11.57
CA CYS A 123 11.68 -19.91 11.62
C CYS A 123 12.06 -19.60 13.07
N ASP A 124 13.33 -19.30 13.31
CA ASP A 124 13.84 -18.89 14.62
C ASP A 124 14.89 -17.80 14.47
N GLY A 125 14.62 -16.60 14.99
CA GLY A 125 15.54 -15.48 15.00
C GLY A 125 15.71 -14.75 13.66
N LEU A 126 16.13 -15.47 12.61
CA LEU A 126 16.45 -14.87 11.30
C LEU A 126 15.69 -15.60 10.19
N LEU A 127 15.11 -14.83 9.27
CA LEU A 127 14.54 -15.32 8.03
C LEU A 127 15.15 -14.55 6.87
N HIS A 128 15.87 -15.25 6.00
CA HIS A 128 16.38 -14.68 4.76
C HIS A 128 15.48 -15.08 3.59
N VAL A 129 15.07 -14.09 2.78
CA VAL A 129 14.17 -14.29 1.65
C VAL A 129 14.83 -13.81 0.36
N GLU A 130 14.93 -14.69 -0.64
CA GLU A 130 15.30 -14.35 -2.01
C GLU A 130 14.10 -14.61 -2.93
N VAL A 131 13.96 -13.79 -3.97
CA VAL A 131 12.87 -13.92 -4.95
C VAL A 131 13.44 -13.89 -6.36
N HIS A 132 13.01 -14.84 -7.18
CA HIS A 132 13.36 -14.90 -8.58
C HIS A 132 12.10 -14.97 -9.43
N TYR A 133 11.96 -14.10 -10.43
CA TYR A 133 10.90 -14.16 -11.43
C TYR A 133 11.47 -14.72 -12.73
N ASN A 134 11.00 -15.89 -13.16
CA ASN A 134 11.52 -16.60 -14.35
C ASN A 134 13.05 -16.72 -14.36
N GLY A 135 13.63 -17.04 -13.20
CA GLY A 135 15.07 -17.17 -13.00
C GLY A 135 15.86 -15.85 -12.88
N ARG A 136 15.19 -14.68 -12.94
CA ARG A 136 15.82 -13.38 -12.71
C ARG A 136 15.57 -12.89 -11.28
N GLU A 137 16.63 -12.51 -10.59
CA GLU A 137 16.55 -11.93 -9.24
C GLU A 137 15.70 -10.65 -9.24
N VAL A 138 14.83 -10.55 -8.25
CA VAL A 138 13.94 -9.42 -8.00
C VAL A 138 13.97 -9.04 -6.54
N ASN A 139 13.80 -7.75 -6.26
CA ASN A 139 13.79 -7.23 -4.90
C ASN A 139 12.65 -7.88 -4.09
N PRO A 140 12.97 -8.64 -3.03
CA PRO A 140 11.95 -9.31 -2.23
C PRO A 140 10.93 -8.35 -1.61
N LEU A 141 11.33 -7.12 -1.25
CA LEU A 141 10.40 -6.14 -0.71
C LEU A 141 9.34 -5.72 -1.73
N GLU A 142 9.73 -5.46 -2.99
CA GLU A 142 8.78 -5.10 -4.05
C GLU A 142 7.77 -6.23 -4.30
N PHE A 143 8.26 -7.47 -4.33
CA PHE A 143 7.40 -8.65 -4.47
C PHE A 143 6.43 -8.83 -3.29
N LEU A 144 6.91 -8.68 -2.05
CA LEU A 144 6.08 -8.77 -0.86
C LEU A 144 5.07 -7.62 -0.77
N THR A 145 5.43 -6.40 -1.22
CA THR A 145 4.49 -5.28 -1.33
C THR A 145 3.38 -5.59 -2.32
N MET A 146 3.70 -6.11 -3.52
CA MET A 146 2.69 -6.53 -4.50
C MET A 146 1.74 -7.59 -3.92
N LEU A 147 2.29 -8.59 -3.20
CA LEU A 147 1.47 -9.61 -2.54
C LEU A 147 0.55 -9.04 -1.47
N ARG A 148 1.05 -8.11 -0.65
CA ARG A 148 0.25 -7.43 0.38
C ARG A 148 -0.89 -6.64 -0.27
N ASP A 149 -0.60 -5.90 -1.32
CA ASP A 149 -1.60 -5.08 -2.00
C ASP A 149 -2.67 -5.97 -2.67
N ASN A 150 -2.27 -7.10 -3.24
CA ASN A 150 -3.20 -8.13 -3.74
C ASN A 150 -4.05 -8.78 -2.64
N LEU A 151 -3.46 -9.06 -1.48
CA LEU A 151 -4.17 -9.59 -0.31
C LEU A 151 -5.26 -8.61 0.13
N LEU A 152 -4.91 -7.33 0.30
CA LEU A 152 -5.85 -6.28 0.68
C LEU A 152 -7.00 -6.18 -0.32
N VAL A 153 -6.72 -6.12 -1.63
CA VAL A 153 -7.76 -6.09 -2.66
C VAL A 153 -8.65 -7.34 -2.63
N MET A 154 -8.10 -8.51 -2.30
CA MET A 154 -8.87 -9.74 -2.20
C MET A 154 -9.79 -9.74 -0.96
N GLU A 155 -9.26 -9.38 0.21
CA GLU A 155 -10.04 -9.25 1.44
C GLU A 155 -11.19 -8.25 1.25
N GLN A 156 -10.91 -7.14 0.58
CA GLN A 156 -11.92 -6.13 0.23
C GLN A 156 -13.03 -6.67 -0.68
N LYS A 157 -12.71 -7.56 -1.62
CA LYS A 157 -13.68 -8.19 -2.54
C LYS A 157 -14.49 -9.30 -1.88
N GLN A 158 -13.92 -10.01 -0.90
CA GLN A 158 -14.60 -11.09 -0.18
C GLN A 158 -15.59 -10.57 0.87
N MET A 159 -15.38 -9.34 1.37
CA MET A 159 -16.33 -8.64 2.22
C MET A 159 -17.46 -8.01 1.38
N GLU A 160 -18.34 -8.83 0.78
CA GLU A 160 -19.54 -8.35 0.10
C GLU A 160 -20.40 -7.48 1.06
N GLY A 161 -20.60 -6.21 0.70
CA GLY A 161 -21.56 -5.30 1.33
C GLY A 161 -21.22 -4.78 2.74
N ASN A 162 -20.10 -5.20 3.34
CA ASN A 162 -19.75 -4.84 4.72
C ASN A 162 -18.28 -4.46 4.89
N ASN A 163 -17.67 -3.95 3.83
CA ASN A 163 -16.30 -3.45 3.87
C ASN A 163 -16.31 -1.98 4.39
N PRO A 164 -15.84 -1.71 5.62
CA PRO A 164 -15.78 -0.35 6.14
C PRO A 164 -14.83 0.55 5.33
N GLU A 165 -13.87 -0.01 4.60
CA GLU A 165 -12.96 0.76 3.73
C GLU A 165 -13.58 1.16 2.39
N ILE A 166 -14.41 0.30 1.77
CA ILE A 166 -15.20 0.67 0.58
C ILE A 166 -16.36 1.57 0.98
N ALA A 167 -17.01 1.33 2.13
CA ALA A 167 -18.02 2.24 2.67
C ALA A 167 -17.45 3.66 2.88
N THR A 168 -16.14 3.79 3.15
CA THR A 168 -15.48 5.10 3.21
C THR A 168 -15.16 5.76 1.87
N LEU A 169 -15.09 4.97 0.79
CA LEU A 169 -14.97 5.48 -0.58
C LEU A 169 -16.34 5.75 -1.22
N ASP A 170 -17.39 5.07 -0.74
CA ASP A 170 -18.77 5.12 -1.25
C ASP A 170 -19.69 5.93 -0.30
N PHE A 171 -19.10 6.82 0.49
CA PHE A 171 -19.86 7.80 1.23
C PHE A 171 -20.57 8.72 0.22
N ASP A 172 -21.91 8.74 0.20
CA ASP A 172 -22.71 9.72 -0.57
C ASP A 172 -22.59 11.11 0.08
N VAL A 173 -21.38 11.65 0.02
CA VAL A 173 -21.02 12.93 0.58
C VAL A 173 -21.48 14.01 -0.36
N LYS A 174 -22.54 14.72 0.04
CA LYS A 174 -22.99 15.88 -0.70
C LYS A 174 -22.05 17.05 -0.48
N THR A 175 -21.53 17.59 -1.58
CA THR A 175 -20.74 18.82 -1.59
C THR A 175 -21.43 19.89 -2.45
N PRO A 176 -21.14 21.18 -2.24
CA PRO A 176 -21.61 22.24 -3.14
C PRO A 176 -21.12 22.11 -4.59
N TYR A 177 -20.19 21.17 -4.84
CA TYR A 177 -19.55 20.95 -6.12
C TYR A 177 -20.12 19.74 -6.90
N ASP A 178 -21.12 19.04 -6.36
CA ASP A 178 -21.66 17.81 -6.94
C ASP A 178 -22.16 18.00 -8.37
N GLU A 179 -22.79 19.16 -8.67
CA GLU A 179 -23.26 19.51 -10.01
C GLU A 179 -22.12 19.67 -11.04
N HIS A 180 -20.89 19.84 -10.57
CA HIS A 180 -19.69 20.06 -11.38
C HIS A 180 -18.64 18.96 -11.22
N GLN A 181 -19.01 17.83 -10.58
CA GLN A 181 -18.06 16.78 -10.21
C GLN A 181 -17.29 16.21 -11.40
N GLN A 182 -17.96 15.96 -12.53
CA GLN A 182 -17.28 15.45 -13.74
C GLN A 182 -16.20 16.40 -14.27
N GLU A 183 -16.44 17.72 -14.21
CA GLU A 183 -15.46 18.72 -14.66
C GLU A 183 -14.28 18.79 -13.68
N ILE A 184 -14.59 18.76 -12.38
CA ILE A 184 -13.60 18.78 -11.30
C ILE A 184 -12.71 17.53 -11.36
N ASP A 185 -13.27 16.35 -11.62
CA ASP A 185 -12.52 15.10 -11.76
C ASP A 185 -11.53 15.16 -12.93
N GLN A 186 -11.93 15.74 -14.06
CA GLN A 186 -11.04 15.97 -15.20
C GLN A 186 -9.90 16.95 -14.84
N MET A 187 -10.22 18.00 -14.08
CA MET A 187 -9.21 18.93 -13.57
C MET A 187 -8.25 18.25 -12.60
N TYR A 188 -8.75 17.41 -11.67
CA TYR A 188 -7.92 16.61 -10.77
C TYR A 188 -6.98 15.69 -11.56
N GLN A 189 -7.49 14.90 -12.50
CA GLN A 189 -6.66 14.02 -13.33
C GLN A 189 -5.54 14.77 -14.06
N ARG A 190 -5.80 16.01 -14.49
CA ARG A 190 -4.85 16.81 -15.26
C ARG A 190 -3.86 17.61 -14.41
N PHE A 191 -4.28 18.12 -13.26
CA PHE A 191 -3.53 19.14 -12.51
C PHE A 191 -3.16 18.72 -11.08
N PHE A 192 -3.74 17.65 -10.52
CA PHE A 192 -3.47 17.24 -9.14
C PHE A 192 -1.98 16.99 -8.86
N GLY A 193 -1.27 16.34 -9.79
CA GLY A 193 0.18 16.12 -9.64
C GLY A 193 0.98 17.43 -9.54
N ARG A 194 0.56 18.48 -10.26
CA ARG A 194 1.19 19.80 -10.20
C ARG A 194 0.84 20.54 -8.91
N TYR A 195 -0.43 20.50 -8.51
CA TYR A 195 -0.91 21.04 -7.25
C TYR A 195 -0.12 20.48 -6.06
N MET A 196 0.03 19.16 -5.98
CA MET A 196 0.83 18.52 -4.93
C MET A 196 2.30 18.93 -4.99
N THR A 197 2.89 18.97 -6.18
CA THR A 197 4.30 19.39 -6.35
C THR A 197 4.52 20.83 -5.89
N ASP A 198 3.62 21.75 -6.24
CA ASP A 198 3.75 23.16 -5.87
C ASP A 198 3.48 23.39 -4.37
N LEU A 199 2.59 22.62 -3.74
CA LEU A 199 2.44 22.57 -2.28
C LEU A 199 3.73 22.09 -1.59
N PHE A 200 4.29 20.97 -2.03
CA PHE A 200 5.51 20.41 -1.42
C PHE A 200 6.74 21.31 -1.60
N MET A 201 6.86 21.94 -2.77
CA MET A 201 7.94 22.88 -3.08
C MET A 201 7.67 24.29 -2.51
N ASN A 202 6.58 24.48 -1.76
CA ASN A 202 6.15 25.74 -1.16
C ASN A 202 6.01 26.90 -2.18
N ARG A 203 5.64 26.56 -3.42
CA ARG A 203 5.33 27.51 -4.51
C ARG A 203 3.87 27.96 -4.47
N TYR A 204 3.01 27.10 -3.92
CA TYR A 204 1.64 27.44 -3.56
C TYR A 204 1.48 27.23 -2.06
N ARG A 205 0.83 28.18 -1.40
CA ARG A 205 0.51 28.09 0.03
C ARG A 205 -0.99 28.18 0.18
N VAL A 206 -1.55 27.20 0.89
CA VAL A 206 -2.98 27.18 1.25
C VAL A 206 -3.32 28.50 1.95
N PRO A 207 -4.38 29.20 1.54
CA PRO A 207 -4.84 30.43 2.19
C PRO A 207 -5.14 30.22 3.69
N GLU A 208 -4.79 31.21 4.53
CA GLU A 208 -4.91 31.09 6.00
C GLU A 208 -6.35 30.81 6.47
N ASN A 209 -7.34 31.36 5.77
CA ASN A 209 -8.77 31.09 6.02
C ASN A 209 -9.13 29.63 5.77
N THR A 210 -8.60 29.02 4.70
CA THR A 210 -8.84 27.61 4.35
C THR A 210 -8.11 26.69 5.31
N GLU A 211 -6.87 27.02 5.67
CA GLU A 211 -6.11 26.28 6.69
C GLU A 211 -6.81 26.32 8.05
N GLY A 212 -7.27 27.51 8.48
CA GLY A 212 -8.03 27.68 9.72
C GLY A 212 -9.31 26.85 9.73
N ALA A 213 -10.11 26.93 8.66
CA ALA A 213 -11.34 26.16 8.52
C ALA A 213 -11.08 24.64 8.54
N LEU A 214 -10.02 24.16 7.88
CA LEU A 214 -9.64 22.75 7.92
C LEU A 214 -9.26 22.31 9.34
N ARG A 215 -8.47 23.12 10.07
CA ARG A 215 -8.09 22.83 11.46
C ARG A 215 -9.31 22.77 12.38
N ASP A 216 -10.26 23.70 12.22
CA ASP A 216 -11.48 23.74 13.02
C ASP A 216 -12.36 22.51 12.78
N VAL A 217 -12.55 22.13 11.51
CA VAL A 217 -13.32 20.92 11.14
C VAL A 217 -12.66 19.65 11.69
N LEU A 218 -11.34 19.55 11.61
CA LEU A 218 -10.60 18.40 12.16
C LEU A 218 -10.70 18.34 13.70
N LYS A 219 -10.66 19.49 14.37
CA LYS A 219 -10.83 19.57 15.83
C LYS A 219 -12.24 19.17 16.25
N GLU A 220 -13.25 19.68 15.54
CA GLU A 220 -14.66 19.31 15.74
C GLU A 220 -14.89 17.80 15.56
N GLY A 221 -14.26 17.19 14.56
CA GLY A 221 -14.31 15.73 14.36
C GLY A 221 -13.70 14.93 15.52
N ALA A 222 -12.66 15.47 16.16
CA ALA A 222 -12.05 14.87 17.33
C ALA A 222 -12.95 15.00 18.57
N GLU A 223 -13.51 16.19 18.80
CA GLU A 223 -14.38 16.49 19.94
C GLU A 223 -15.73 15.77 19.89
N SER A 224 -16.26 15.55 18.68
CA SER A 224 -17.53 14.83 18.45
C SER A 224 -17.40 13.30 18.52
N GLY A 225 -16.17 12.77 18.65
CA GLY A 225 -15.92 11.32 18.61
C GLY A 225 -16.24 10.69 17.26
N ALA A 226 -16.17 11.48 16.18
CA ALA A 226 -16.42 11.04 14.82
C ALA A 226 -15.23 10.28 14.20
N TYR A 227 -14.12 10.16 14.92
CA TYR A 227 -13.01 9.28 14.59
C TYR A 227 -13.21 7.91 15.27
N TYR A 228 -12.73 6.85 14.64
CA TYR A 228 -12.81 5.46 15.15
C TYR A 228 -14.23 4.87 15.22
N GLU A 229 -15.15 5.28 14.34
CA GLU A 229 -16.41 4.54 14.13
C GLU A 229 -16.16 3.17 13.51
N HIS A 230 -15.12 3.07 12.68
CA HIS A 230 -14.56 1.82 12.16
C HIS A 230 -13.13 1.65 12.68
N ALA A 231 -12.63 0.41 12.66
CA ALA A 231 -11.22 0.16 12.91
C ALA A 231 -10.38 0.95 11.89
N PRO A 232 -9.39 1.76 12.32
CA PRO A 232 -8.51 2.49 11.42
C PRO A 232 -7.81 1.56 10.45
N SER A 233 -7.63 2.05 9.23
CA SER A 233 -6.99 1.27 8.17
C SER A 233 -6.20 2.15 7.21
N MET A 234 -5.55 1.57 6.19
CA MET A 234 -4.75 2.34 5.26
C MET A 234 -5.59 3.33 4.41
N LEU A 235 -6.80 2.94 4.01
CA LEU A 235 -7.72 3.78 3.22
C LEU A 235 -8.62 4.65 4.09
N ASN A 236 -8.86 4.24 5.34
CA ASN A 236 -9.59 5.01 6.34
C ASN A 236 -8.76 5.15 7.63
N PRO A 237 -7.67 5.94 7.61
CA PRO A 237 -6.74 6.02 8.73
C PRO A 237 -7.33 6.62 10.00
N LEU A 238 -8.49 7.29 9.89
CA LEU A 238 -9.20 7.89 11.02
C LEU A 238 -10.41 7.05 11.46
N GLY A 239 -10.64 5.89 10.84
CA GLY A 239 -11.79 5.05 11.18
C GLY A 239 -13.13 5.79 11.03
N LEU A 240 -13.24 6.68 10.04
CA LEU A 240 -14.44 7.46 9.76
C LEU A 240 -15.60 6.55 9.36
N GLY A 241 -16.81 6.89 9.78
CA GLY A 241 -18.03 6.15 9.45
C GLY A 241 -19.19 7.08 9.11
N VAL A 242 -20.41 6.58 9.20
CA VAL A 242 -21.63 7.31 8.83
C VAL A 242 -21.82 8.56 9.68
N ARG A 243 -21.42 8.56 10.96
CA ARG A 243 -21.54 9.76 11.80
C ARG A 243 -20.55 10.85 11.38
N SER A 244 -19.53 10.50 10.60
CA SER A 244 -18.51 11.42 10.09
C SER A 244 -18.92 12.09 8.78
N TYR A 245 -20.06 11.75 8.16
CA TYR A 245 -20.51 12.29 6.86
C TYR A 245 -20.41 13.83 6.76
N GLY A 246 -20.93 14.53 7.77
CA GLY A 246 -20.92 16.00 7.79
C GLY A 246 -19.51 16.59 7.84
N ILE A 247 -18.59 15.91 8.52
CA ILE A 247 -17.18 16.31 8.62
C ILE A 247 -16.47 16.02 7.30
N ILE A 248 -16.67 14.84 6.73
CA ILE A 248 -16.08 14.44 5.44
C ILE A 248 -16.51 15.39 4.33
N GLY A 249 -17.79 15.75 4.26
CA GLY A 249 -18.29 16.71 3.27
C GLY A 249 -17.70 18.10 3.41
N ARG A 250 -17.50 18.57 4.64
CA ARG A 250 -16.84 19.86 4.89
C ARG A 250 -15.36 19.82 4.51
N ILE A 251 -14.65 18.73 4.86
CA ILE A 251 -13.24 18.55 4.46
C ILE A 251 -13.13 18.50 2.95
N GLN A 252 -13.93 17.67 2.27
CA GLN A 252 -13.91 17.54 0.83
C GLN A 252 -14.25 18.87 0.13
N THR A 253 -15.23 19.61 0.65
CA THR A 253 -15.56 20.96 0.15
C THR A 253 -14.36 21.90 0.27
N LEU A 254 -13.67 21.93 1.40
CA LEU A 254 -12.51 22.80 1.63
C LEU A 254 -11.33 22.41 0.74
N LEU A 255 -11.06 21.11 0.57
CA LEU A 255 -9.98 20.62 -0.28
C LEU A 255 -10.24 20.89 -1.77
N THR A 256 -11.48 20.66 -2.24
CA THR A 256 -11.89 20.99 -3.61
C THR A 256 -11.81 22.49 -3.84
N HIS A 257 -12.25 23.29 -2.87
CA HIS A 257 -12.18 24.75 -2.95
C HIS A 257 -10.72 25.25 -3.05
N ASP A 258 -9.80 24.71 -2.23
CA ASP A 258 -8.38 25.05 -2.30
C ASP A 258 -7.75 24.67 -3.64
N PHE A 259 -8.09 23.48 -4.15
CA PHE A 259 -7.62 23.04 -5.47
C PHE A 259 -8.10 23.97 -6.59
N LEU A 260 -9.36 24.40 -6.57
CA LEU A 260 -9.90 25.37 -7.52
C LEU A 260 -9.23 26.75 -7.37
N ASN A 261 -8.93 27.19 -6.14
CA ASN A 261 -8.15 28.40 -5.90
C ASN A 261 -6.74 28.30 -6.49
N TYR A 262 -6.05 27.18 -6.31
CA TYR A 262 -4.76 26.92 -6.95
C TYR A 262 -4.85 27.02 -8.47
N LEU A 263 -5.86 26.40 -9.08
CA LEU A 263 -6.08 26.46 -10.53
C LEU A 263 -6.33 27.89 -11.03
N ALA A 264 -7.13 28.66 -10.31
CA ALA A 264 -7.40 30.05 -10.63
C ALA A 264 -6.14 30.92 -10.56
N LEU A 265 -5.37 30.79 -9.48
CA LEU A 265 -4.20 31.64 -9.21
C LEU A 265 -2.97 31.26 -10.05
N MET A 266 -2.71 29.96 -10.21
CA MET A 266 -1.47 29.47 -10.82
C MET A 266 -1.62 29.12 -12.30
N HIS A 267 -2.83 28.74 -12.73
CA HIS A 267 -3.08 28.29 -14.11
C HIS A 267 -4.13 29.12 -14.86
N GLY A 268 -4.83 30.05 -14.19
CA GLY A 268 -5.92 30.83 -14.79
C GLY A 268 -7.11 29.96 -15.23
N VAL A 269 -7.28 28.78 -14.63
CA VAL A 269 -8.33 27.81 -14.96
C VAL A 269 -9.48 27.98 -13.96
N PHE A 270 -10.70 28.03 -14.47
CA PHE A 270 -11.94 28.19 -13.69
C PHE A 270 -12.95 27.14 -14.12
N LEU A 271 -13.92 26.85 -13.26
CA LEU A 271 -15.08 26.05 -13.65
C LEU A 271 -15.87 26.76 -14.74
N SER A 272 -16.38 25.98 -15.68
CA SER A 272 -17.14 26.47 -16.84
C SER A 272 -18.39 27.26 -16.45
N SER A 273 -19.00 26.95 -15.32
CA SER A 273 -20.21 27.58 -14.78
C SER A 273 -19.97 28.88 -14.00
N MET A 274 -18.71 29.24 -13.69
CA MET A 274 -18.44 30.38 -12.82
C MET A 274 -18.71 31.73 -13.50
N SER A 275 -19.43 32.59 -12.79
CA SER A 275 -19.64 33.98 -13.18
C SER A 275 -18.36 34.81 -13.04
N GLU A 276 -18.27 35.92 -13.77
CA GLU A 276 -17.13 36.84 -13.69
C GLU A 276 -16.90 37.41 -12.29
N LEU A 277 -17.97 37.51 -11.48
CA LEU A 277 -17.87 37.92 -10.08
C LEU A 277 -17.18 36.86 -9.21
N GLU A 278 -17.47 35.58 -9.44
CA GLU A 278 -16.89 34.46 -8.70
C GLU A 278 -15.44 34.22 -9.09
N LYS A 279 -15.11 34.32 -10.39
CA LYS A 279 -13.72 34.30 -10.86
C LYS A 279 -12.89 35.40 -10.20
N LYS A 280 -13.46 36.60 -10.08
CA LYS A 280 -12.80 37.74 -9.43
C LYS A 280 -12.55 37.49 -7.94
N LYS A 281 -13.50 36.86 -7.22
CA LYS A 281 -13.33 36.51 -5.80
C LYS A 281 -12.18 35.52 -5.57
N LEU A 282 -12.10 34.45 -6.38
CA LEU A 282 -11.00 33.47 -6.32
C LEU A 282 -9.64 34.13 -6.57
N LEU A 283 -9.57 35.10 -7.49
CA LEU A 283 -8.34 35.83 -7.81
C LEU A 283 -7.93 36.84 -6.72
N THR A 284 -8.88 37.34 -5.92
CA THR A 284 -8.61 38.32 -4.87
C THR A 284 -8.42 37.72 -3.47
N GLY A 285 -8.66 36.42 -3.30
CA GLY A 285 -8.56 35.74 -1.99
C GLY A 285 -9.58 36.25 -0.96
N LEU A 286 -10.73 36.76 -1.43
CA LEU A 286 -11.81 37.37 -0.63
C LEU A 286 -13.14 36.67 -0.87
#